data_AF-A0A915MN48-F1
#
_entry.id   AF-A0A915MN48-F1
#
_cell.length_a   1.000
_cell.length_b   1.000
_cell.length_c   1.000
_cell.angle_alpha   90.00
_cell.angle_beta   90.00
_cell.angle_gamma   90.00
#
_symmetry.space_group_name_H-M   'P 1'
#
loop_
_entity.id
_entity.type
_entity.pdbx_description
1 polymer ?
#
loop_
_entity_poly.entity_id
_entity_poly.type
_entity_poly.pdbx_seq_one_letter_code
_entity_poly.pdbx_strand_id
1 'polypeptide(L)'
;SKSEKEGAPSVNVQIEKDLLRTLPSHYSFSKAHSPGIAPLRRVLRALAFLFPELGYCQGMGLVVGDLLLVCCEENAFWIMSCLIEDLLPSSYYSPSLLGVRVDERLLRHLVQVL
;
A
#
# COMPACT_ATOMS: atom_id res chain seq x y z
N SER A 1 11.52 -21.04 -21.33
CA SER A 1 12.29 -19.84 -20.95
C SER A 1 12.05 -19.62 -19.46
N LYS A 2 12.74 -20.31 -18.53
CA LYS A 2 14.03 -19.89 -17.92
C LYS A 2 14.04 -18.35 -17.74
N SER A 3 14.01 -17.74 -16.56
CA SER A 3 14.54 -18.11 -15.23
C SER A 3 14.01 -17.08 -14.19
N GLU A 4 14.13 -17.40 -12.90
CA GLU A 4 14.19 -16.48 -11.74
C GLU A 4 12.89 -15.82 -11.23
N LYS A 5 12.33 -16.37 -10.13
CA LYS A 5 12.09 -15.65 -8.85
C LYS A 5 12.04 -16.66 -7.68
N GLU A 6 13.09 -17.47 -7.51
CA GLU A 6 13.31 -18.21 -6.26
C GLU A 6 13.91 -17.23 -5.23
N GLY A 7 13.08 -16.74 -4.31
CA GLY A 7 13.55 -15.98 -3.15
C GLY A 7 12.62 -14.86 -2.68
N ALA A 8 11.79 -14.29 -3.56
CA ALA A 8 10.86 -13.24 -3.17
C ALA A 8 9.52 -13.85 -2.69
N PRO A 9 9.04 -13.52 -1.47
CA PRO A 9 7.71 -13.97 -1.04
C PRO A 9 6.65 -13.45 -2.00
N SER A 10 5.65 -14.28 -2.32
CA SER A 10 4.56 -13.87 -3.20
C SER A 10 3.82 -12.67 -2.64
N VAL A 11 3.25 -11.84 -3.52
CA VAL A 11 2.48 -10.64 -3.14
C VAL A 11 1.41 -10.97 -2.09
N ASN A 12 0.72 -12.09 -2.24
CA ASN A 12 -0.27 -12.55 -1.24
C ASN A 12 0.35 -12.79 0.13
N VAL A 13 1.54 -13.39 0.21
CA VAL A 13 2.24 -13.62 1.49
C VAL A 13 2.66 -12.31 2.13
N GLN A 14 3.08 -11.32 1.33
CA GLN A 14 3.41 -9.98 1.83
C GLN A 14 2.18 -9.26 2.38
N ILE A 15 1.07 -9.29 1.64
CA ILE A 15 -0.22 -8.71 2.08
C ILE A 15 -0.64 -9.33 3.41
N GLU A 16 -0.72 -10.66 3.53
CA GLU A 16 -1.17 -11.32 4.78
C GLU A 16 -0.30 -10.97 5.99
N LYS A 17 1.02 -10.80 5.79
CA LYS A 17 1.94 -10.40 6.87
C LYS A 17 1.68 -8.99 7.37
N ASP A 18 1.17 -8.10 6.53
CA ASP A 18 0.98 -6.69 6.86
C ASP A 18 -0.43 -6.36 7.37
N LEU A 19 -1.42 -7.23 7.15
CA LEU A 19 -2.81 -6.99 7.60
C LEU A 19 -2.90 -6.68 9.10
N LEU A 20 -2.23 -7.46 9.95
CA LEU A 20 -2.24 -7.26 11.41
C LEU A 20 -1.23 -6.22 11.90
N ARG A 21 -0.34 -5.77 11.02
CA ARG A 21 0.58 -4.66 11.31
C ARG A 21 -0.02 -3.32 10.93
N THR A 22 -1.10 -3.33 10.14
CA THR A 22 -1.84 -2.15 9.73
C THR A 22 -2.72 -1.69 10.90
N LEU A 23 -2.46 -0.50 11.43
CA LEU A 23 -3.23 0.10 12.52
C LEU A 23 -3.49 -0.86 13.71
N PRO A 24 -2.44 -1.45 14.30
CA PRO A 24 -2.57 -2.61 15.20
C PRO A 24 -3.31 -2.27 16.51
N SER A 25 -3.36 -1.00 16.88
CA SER A 25 -4.09 -0.52 18.07
C SER A 25 -5.55 -0.15 17.77
N HIS A 26 -5.97 -0.10 16.50
CA HIS A 26 -7.32 0.28 16.12
C HIS A 26 -8.26 -0.93 16.20
N TYR A 27 -9.46 -0.76 16.77
CA TYR A 27 -10.44 -1.84 16.95
C TYR A 27 -10.70 -2.63 15.66
N SER A 28 -10.89 -1.91 14.54
CA SER A 28 -11.16 -2.48 13.22
C SER A 28 -10.03 -3.32 12.61
N PHE A 29 -8.80 -3.25 13.12
CA PHE A 29 -7.64 -3.94 12.54
C PHE A 29 -6.78 -4.74 13.54
N SER A 30 -7.02 -4.56 14.84
CA SER A 30 -6.21 -5.17 15.92
C SER A 30 -6.20 -6.70 15.98
N LYS A 31 -7.18 -7.39 15.39
CA LYS A 31 -7.31 -8.86 15.43
C LYS A 31 -7.62 -9.41 14.05
N ALA A 32 -7.26 -10.67 13.80
CA ALA A 32 -7.49 -11.35 12.51
C ALA A 32 -8.96 -11.36 12.06
N HIS A 33 -9.89 -11.33 13.00
CA HIS A 33 -11.33 -11.30 12.76
C HIS A 33 -11.96 -9.91 12.97
N SER A 34 -11.14 -8.87 13.12
CA SER A 34 -11.65 -7.50 13.18
C SER A 34 -12.29 -7.09 11.84
N PRO A 35 -13.33 -6.24 11.87
CA PRO A 35 -14.16 -5.96 10.70
C PRO A 35 -13.40 -5.35 9.51
N GLY A 36 -12.28 -4.65 9.75
CA GLY A 36 -11.47 -4.01 8.71
C GLY A 36 -10.49 -4.94 8.00
N ILE A 37 -10.16 -6.11 8.56
CA ILE A 37 -9.14 -7.00 7.99
C ILE A 37 -9.58 -7.64 6.67
N ALA A 38 -10.84 -8.06 6.57
CA ALA A 38 -11.33 -8.69 5.33
C ALA A 38 -11.45 -7.68 4.16
N PRO A 39 -12.04 -6.48 4.35
CA PRO A 39 -12.00 -5.42 3.35
C PRO A 39 -10.58 -5.01 2.94
N LEU A 40 -9.68 -4.79 3.91
CA LEU A 40 -8.29 -4.42 3.65
C LEU A 40 -7.60 -5.45 2.74
N ARG A 41 -7.74 -6.74 3.05
CA ARG A 41 -7.20 -7.82 2.21
C ARG A 41 -7.74 -7.78 0.79
N ARG A 42 -9.06 -7.60 0.61
CA ARG A 42 -9.68 -7.59 -0.72
C ARG A 42 -9.20 -6.42 -1.55
N VAL A 43 -9.17 -5.21 -0.98
CA VAL A 43 -8.69 -4.01 -1.66
C VAL A 43 -7.22 -4.17 -2.05
N LEU A 44 -6.34 -4.60 -1.15
CA LEU A 44 -4.92 -4.78 -1.45
C LEU A 44 -4.67 -5.83 -2.54
N ARG A 45 -5.43 -6.94 -2.54
CA ARG A 45 -5.34 -7.95 -3.59
C ARG A 45 -5.88 -7.45 -4.93
N ALA A 46 -6.97 -6.67 -4.92
CA ALA A 46 -7.52 -6.06 -6.12
C ALA A 46 -6.54 -5.06 -6.74
N LEU A 47 -5.89 -4.23 -5.92
CA LEU A 47 -4.84 -3.31 -6.36
C LEU A 47 -3.64 -4.05 -6.95
N ALA A 48 -3.16 -5.12 -6.28
CA ALA A 48 -2.07 -5.93 -6.80
C ALA A 48 -2.40 -6.66 -8.11
N PHE A 49 -3.68 -6.98 -8.33
CA PHE A 49 -4.17 -7.55 -9.57
C PHE A 49 -4.28 -6.48 -10.68
N LEU A 50 -4.79 -5.29 -10.36
CA LEU A 50 -4.93 -4.18 -11.30
C LEU A 50 -3.58 -3.61 -11.73
N PHE A 51 -2.61 -3.57 -10.81
CA PHE A 51 -1.27 -3.01 -11.00
C PHE A 51 -0.18 -4.08 -10.85
N PRO A 52 -0.08 -5.07 -11.75
CA PRO A 52 0.84 -6.21 -11.60
C PRO A 52 2.32 -5.81 -11.59
N GLU A 53 2.68 -4.74 -12.32
CA GLU A 53 4.04 -4.18 -12.34
C GLU A 53 4.43 -3.54 -11.00
N LEU A 54 3.44 -3.03 -10.26
CA LEU A 54 3.62 -2.48 -8.92
C LEU A 54 3.65 -3.60 -7.87
N GLY A 55 2.75 -4.58 -8.02
CA GLY A 55 2.50 -5.62 -7.05
C GLY A 55 1.93 -5.04 -5.75
N TYR A 56 2.62 -5.32 -4.64
CA TYR A 56 2.29 -4.76 -3.33
C TYR A 56 3.52 -4.07 -2.75
N CYS A 57 3.35 -2.79 -2.44
CA CYS A 57 4.39 -1.98 -1.81
C CYS A 57 4.11 -1.83 -0.31
N GLN A 58 5.14 -2.04 0.51
CA GLN A 58 5.06 -1.87 1.95
C GLN A 58 4.69 -0.41 2.28
N GLY A 59 3.52 -0.21 2.88
CA GLY A 59 2.95 1.11 3.16
C GLY A 59 1.55 1.29 2.56
N MET A 60 1.22 0.61 1.45
CA MET A 60 -0.12 0.65 0.86
C MET A 60 -1.21 0.21 1.85
N GLY A 61 -0.91 -0.79 2.68
CA GLY A 61 -1.83 -1.26 3.72
C GLY A 61 -2.25 -0.17 4.70
N LEU A 62 -1.35 0.74 5.07
CA LEU A 62 -1.66 1.84 5.99
C LEU A 62 -2.67 2.81 5.37
N VAL A 63 -2.38 3.27 4.15
CA VAL A 63 -3.26 4.22 3.43
C VAL A 63 -4.64 3.62 3.18
N VAL A 64 -4.70 2.37 2.70
CA VAL A 64 -5.98 1.68 2.51
C VAL A 64 -6.71 1.47 3.85
N GLY A 65 -5.98 1.15 4.92
CA GLY A 65 -6.52 1.04 6.27
C GLY A 65 -7.19 2.33 6.74
N ASP A 66 -6.52 3.47 6.55
CA ASP A 66 -7.07 4.79 6.90
C ASP A 66 -8.28 5.15 6.04
N LEU A 67 -8.25 4.87 4.73
CA LEU A 67 -9.39 5.09 3.84
C LEU A 67 -10.62 4.27 4.28
N LEU A 68 -10.42 3.01 4.67
CA LEU A 68 -11.49 2.13 5.17
C LEU A 68 -12.09 2.60 6.50
N LEU A 69 -11.45 3.53 7.23
CA LEU A 69 -12.04 4.15 8.42
C LEU A 69 -13.01 5.28 8.07
N VAL A 70 -12.91 5.86 6.87
CA VAL A 70 -13.66 7.05 6.48
C VAL A 70 -14.62 6.83 5.31
N CYS A 71 -14.45 5.76 4.53
CA CYS A 71 -15.32 5.44 3.40
C CYS A 71 -15.55 3.92 3.24
N CYS A 72 -16.47 3.56 2.35
CA CYS A 72 -16.74 2.16 2.01
C CYS A 72 -15.59 1.53 1.20
N GLU A 73 -15.55 0.20 1.16
CA GLU A 73 -14.49 -0.57 0.50
C GLU A 73 -14.27 -0.20 -0.97
N GLU A 74 -15.35 0.00 -1.72
CA GLU A 74 -15.28 0.40 -3.14
C GLU A 74 -14.64 1.78 -3.30
N ASN A 75 -15.02 2.74 -2.47
CA ASN A 75 -14.43 4.08 -2.51
C ASN A 75 -12.95 4.02 -2.10
N ALA A 76 -12.59 3.23 -1.09
CA ALA A 76 -11.19 3.06 -0.68
C ALA A 76 -10.33 2.50 -1.82
N PHE A 77 -10.87 1.56 -2.59
CA PHE A 77 -10.21 1.05 -3.79
C PHE A 77 -9.99 2.14 -4.84
N TRP A 78 -11.06 2.85 -5.25
CA TRP A 78 -10.95 3.86 -6.30
C TRP A 78 -10.09 5.06 -5.91
N ILE A 79 -10.17 5.50 -4.65
CA ILE A 79 -9.29 6.56 -4.14
C ILE A 79 -7.83 6.10 -4.20
N MET A 80 -7.52 4.88 -3.76
CA MET A 80 -6.15 4.37 -3.82
C MET A 80 -5.65 4.18 -5.26
N SER A 81 -6.50 3.76 -6.20
CA SER A 81 -6.15 3.69 -7.63
C SER A 81 -5.80 5.09 -8.18
N CYS A 82 -6.62 6.09 -7.86
CA CYS A 82 -6.34 7.49 -8.26
C CYS A 82 -5.05 8.03 -7.62
N LEU A 83 -4.74 7.66 -6.37
CA LEU A 83 -3.45 8.00 -5.75
C LEU A 83 -2.27 7.41 -6.53
N ILE A 84 -2.39 6.17 -7.01
CA ILE A 84 -1.33 5.46 -7.74
C ILE A 84 -1.16 6.00 -9.17
N GLU A 85 -2.26 6.24 -9.88
CA GLU A 85 -2.23 6.58 -11.31
C GLU A 85 -2.18 8.09 -11.59
N ASP A 86 -2.91 8.89 -10.81
CA ASP A 86 -3.18 10.29 -11.17
C ASP A 86 -2.49 11.31 -10.26
N LEU A 87 -2.44 11.06 -8.95
CA LEU A 87 -2.00 12.08 -7.99
C LEU A 87 -0.51 12.04 -7.68
N LEU A 88 0.04 10.84 -7.41
CA LEU A 88 1.43 10.71 -6.99
C LEU A 88 2.36 10.61 -8.20
N PRO A 89 3.61 11.09 -8.07
CA PRO A 89 4.60 10.91 -9.12
C PRO A 89 4.76 9.44 -9.51
N SER A 90 5.11 9.20 -10.77
CA SER A 90 5.41 7.84 -11.23
C SER A 90 6.48 7.21 -10.35
N SER A 91 6.35 5.90 -10.11
CA SER A 91 7.27 5.15 -9.24
C SER A 91 7.24 5.55 -7.75
N TYR A 92 6.16 6.17 -7.25
CA TYR A 92 6.02 6.42 -5.81
C TYR A 92 5.97 5.12 -5.01
N TYR A 93 5.10 4.20 -5.43
CA TYR A 93 4.95 2.87 -4.83
C TYR A 93 5.81 1.80 -5.51
N SER A 94 6.75 2.18 -6.40
CA SER A 94 7.60 1.20 -7.06
C SER A 94 8.46 0.44 -6.04
N PRO A 95 8.99 -0.75 -6.39
CA PRO A 95 9.93 -1.46 -5.53
C PRO A 95 11.19 -0.65 -5.17
N SER A 96 11.56 0.33 -6.01
CA SER A 96 12.70 1.21 -5.76
C SER A 96 12.36 2.42 -4.87
N LEU A 97 11.06 2.69 -4.65
CA LEU A 97 10.53 3.84 -3.92
C LEU A 97 11.14 5.16 -4.41
N LEU A 98 11.43 5.27 -5.71
CA LEU A 98 12.19 6.39 -6.24
C LEU A 98 11.45 7.72 -6.04
N GLY A 99 10.13 7.74 -6.26
CA GLY A 99 9.31 8.93 -6.03
C GLY A 99 9.39 9.41 -4.57
N VAL A 100 9.25 8.49 -3.62
CA VAL A 100 9.34 8.79 -2.17
C VAL A 100 10.71 9.36 -1.81
N ARG A 101 11.80 8.82 -2.37
CA ARG A 101 13.16 9.30 -2.08
C ARG A 101 13.43 10.70 -2.64
N VAL A 102 12.82 11.04 -3.78
CA VAL A 102 12.89 12.39 -4.34
C VAL A 102 12.18 13.37 -3.41
N ASP A 103 10.96 13.05 -2.99
CA ASP A 103 10.19 13.88 -2.06
C ASP A 103 10.90 14.03 -0.71
N GLU A 104 11.47 12.94 -0.18
CA GLU A 104 12.26 12.97 1.06
C GLU A 104 13.45 13.94 0.95
N ARG A 105 14.16 13.94 -0.18
CA ARG A 105 15.27 14.86 -0.41
C ARG A 105 14.82 16.31 -0.58
N LEU A 106 13.71 16.53 -1.29
CA LEU A 106 13.11 17.86 -1.44
C LEU A 106 12.66 18.41 -0.07
N LEU A 107 11.99 17.59 0.74
CA LEU A 107 11.56 17.97 2.08
C LEU A 107 12.76 18.34 2.97
N ARG A 108 13.83 17.53 2.97
CA ARG A 108 15.05 17.85 3.73
C ARG A 108 15.65 19.19 3.30
N HIS A 109 15.63 19.49 2.01
CA HIS A 109 16.14 20.77 1.52
C HIS A 109 15.24 21.93 1.98
N LEU A 110 13.92 21.80 1.87
CA LEU A 110 12.96 22.81 2.31
C LEU A 110 13.11 23.12 3.81
N VAL A 111 13.27 22.09 4.65
CA VAL A 111 13.48 22.26 6.10
C VAL A 111 14.80 22.98 6.42
N GLN A 112 15.82 22.93 5.55
CA GLN A 112 17.08 23.66 5.75
C GLN A 112 17.01 25.13 5.35
N VAL A 113 16.07 25.50 4.47
CA VAL A 113 15.89 26.89 3.99
C VAL A 113 14.76 27.64 4.72
N LEU A 114 13.97 26.92 5.54
CA LEU A 114 13.00 27.46 6.50
C LEU A 114 13.66 27.71 7.86
#